data_AF-H1XV13-F1
#
_entry.id   AF-H1XV13-F1
#
_cell.length_a   1.000
_cell.length_b   1.000
_cell.length_c   1.000
_cell.angle_alpha   90.00
_cell.angle_beta   90.00
_cell.angle_gamma   90.00
#
_symmetry.space_group_name_H-M   'P 1'
#
loop_
_entity.id
_entity.type
_entity.pdbx_description
1 polymer ?
#
loop_
_entity_poly.entity_id
_entity_poly.type
_entity_poly.pdbx_seq_one_letter_code
_entity_poly.pdbx_strand_id
1 'polypeptide(L)'
;MWSISGKIKLLFGITLFWLFSQCAFQQGLESTKEKKALPEKQVVLTIDSLLRAGDFVRAEKYARLFEKRYPLSPYADDIAFRLAYLHVIALKNNPFYDYEEARKAFEKFLIKYPESRYALACNNWLKVLYLSFRLEKRINELEKENRRLRKQIEEKAEKIIQLQNTLQDIEKVIKR
;
A
#
# COMPACT_ATOMS: atom_id res chain seq x y z
N MET A 1 44.82 -41.75 -80.50
CA MET A 1 43.55 -42.48 -80.32
C MET A 1 43.62 -43.16 -78.95
N TRP A 2 42.58 -43.02 -78.11
CA TRP A 2 42.38 -43.60 -76.75
C TRP A 2 43.12 -42.87 -75.61
N SER A 3 42.58 -41.80 -75.03
CA SER A 3 41.45 -41.69 -74.05
C SER A 3 41.85 -42.06 -72.61
N ILE A 4 42.23 -41.03 -71.84
CA ILE A 4 42.35 -41.03 -70.39
C ILE A 4 41.08 -40.37 -69.85
N SER A 5 40.19 -41.15 -69.25
CA SER A 5 39.02 -40.60 -68.55
C SER A 5 38.61 -41.51 -67.41
N GLY A 6 38.43 -40.95 -66.22
CA GLY A 6 37.56 -41.55 -65.21
C GLY A 6 38.23 -42.00 -63.91
N LYS A 7 39.15 -41.22 -63.36
CA LYS A 7 39.41 -41.24 -61.91
C LYS A 7 39.17 -39.83 -61.38
N ILE A 8 38.52 -39.74 -60.22
CA ILE A 8 38.15 -38.52 -59.48
C ILE A 8 36.75 -37.97 -59.83
N LYS A 9 35.69 -38.73 -59.55
CA LYS A 9 34.36 -38.19 -59.21
C LYS A 9 33.58 -39.21 -58.36
N LEU A 10 34.07 -39.54 -57.16
CA LEU A 10 33.26 -40.32 -56.21
C LEU A 10 33.76 -40.24 -54.77
N LEU A 11 34.13 -39.05 -54.30
CA LEU A 11 34.41 -38.78 -52.88
C LEU A 11 34.05 -37.33 -52.50
N PHE A 12 32.92 -36.82 -53.02
CA PHE A 12 32.37 -35.51 -52.67
C PHE A 12 30.83 -35.58 -52.57
N GLY A 13 30.34 -36.55 -51.79
CA GLY A 13 28.90 -36.81 -51.67
C GLY A 13 28.38 -37.17 -50.28
N ILE A 14 29.20 -37.10 -49.22
CA ILE A 14 28.77 -37.47 -47.85
C ILE A 14 29.27 -36.48 -46.77
N THR A 15 29.84 -35.34 -47.15
CA THR A 15 30.27 -34.29 -46.19
C THR A 15 29.54 -32.97 -46.32
N LEU A 16 28.35 -32.97 -46.94
CA LEU A 16 27.46 -31.80 -47.00
C LEU A 16 26.01 -32.11 -46.61
N PHE A 17 25.81 -33.12 -45.75
CA PHE A 17 24.51 -33.42 -45.11
C PHE A 17 24.60 -33.45 -43.58
N TRP A 18 25.65 -32.85 -43.01
CA TRP A 18 25.83 -32.68 -41.55
C TRP A 18 26.05 -31.21 -41.14
N LEU A 19 25.81 -30.26 -42.05
CA LEU A 19 25.81 -28.82 -41.75
C LEU A 19 24.46 -28.13 -42.00
N PHE A 20 23.46 -28.86 -42.49
CA PHE A 20 22.07 -28.34 -42.61
C PHE A 20 21.09 -28.92 -41.58
N SER A 21 21.56 -29.78 -40.67
CA SER A 21 20.74 -30.31 -39.55
C SER A 21 20.91 -29.50 -38.25
N GLN A 22 21.45 -28.28 -38.32
CA GLN A 22 21.42 -27.33 -37.19
C GLN A 22 20.53 -26.09 -37.43
N CYS A 23 19.85 -25.98 -38.58
CA CYS A 23 18.91 -24.87 -38.82
C CYS A 23 17.43 -25.21 -38.53
N ALA A 24 17.10 -26.43 -38.15
CA ALA A 24 15.72 -26.83 -37.82
C ALA A 24 15.48 -27.04 -36.31
N PHE A 25 16.43 -26.66 -35.45
CA PHE A 25 16.27 -26.64 -33.99
C PHE A 25 16.32 -25.21 -33.44
N GLN A 26 15.73 -24.25 -34.17
CA GLN A 26 15.64 -22.86 -33.73
C GLN A 26 14.29 -22.20 -34.05
N GLN A 27 13.25 -23.01 -34.27
CA GLN A 27 11.85 -22.54 -34.41
C GLN A 27 10.86 -23.36 -33.55
N GLY A 28 11.36 -24.04 -32.51
CA GLY A 28 10.54 -24.84 -31.58
C GLY A 28 10.46 -24.32 -30.15
N LEU A 29 11.13 -23.20 -29.82
CA LEU A 29 11.13 -22.62 -28.47
C LEU A 29 10.30 -21.32 -28.34
N GLU A 30 9.60 -20.88 -29.39
CA GLU A 30 8.67 -19.74 -29.32
C GLU A 30 7.28 -20.08 -28.74
N SER A 31 7.10 -21.23 -28.07
CA SER A 31 5.81 -21.60 -27.46
C SER A 31 5.84 -21.78 -25.94
N THR A 32 6.91 -21.37 -25.26
CA THR A 32 6.72 -20.96 -23.87
C THR A 32 5.88 -19.69 -23.92
N LYS A 33 4.63 -19.78 -23.46
CA LYS A 33 3.76 -18.65 -23.11
C LYS A 33 4.48 -17.75 -22.11
N GLU A 34 5.44 -16.98 -22.58
CA GLU A 34 6.06 -15.91 -21.84
C GLU A 34 4.98 -14.84 -21.78
N LYS A 35 4.25 -14.79 -20.65
CA LYS A 35 3.43 -13.63 -20.32
C LYS A 35 4.33 -12.41 -20.43
N LYS A 36 4.30 -11.73 -21.58
CA LYS A 36 5.09 -10.55 -21.90
C LYS A 36 5.03 -9.64 -20.68
N ALA A 37 6.13 -9.55 -19.94
CA ALA A 37 6.14 -8.83 -18.69
C ALA A 37 5.72 -7.39 -19.01
N LEU A 38 4.67 -6.91 -18.33
CA LEU A 38 4.22 -5.53 -18.53
C LEU A 38 5.41 -4.62 -18.24
N PRO A 39 5.70 -3.61 -19.08
CA PRO A 39 6.75 -2.63 -18.78
C PRO A 39 6.56 -2.08 -17.37
N GLU A 40 7.64 -1.89 -16.60
CA GLU A 40 7.55 -1.46 -15.20
C GLU A 40 6.68 -0.21 -15.03
N LYS A 41 6.86 0.78 -15.91
CA LYS A 41 6.03 1.98 -15.99
C LYS A 41 4.53 1.66 -16.15
N GLN A 42 4.18 0.67 -16.95
CA GLN A 42 2.79 0.25 -17.13
C GLN A 42 2.21 -0.35 -15.85
N VAL A 43 3.01 -1.07 -15.06
CA VAL A 43 2.57 -1.58 -13.75
C VAL A 43 2.28 -0.42 -12.79
N VAL A 44 3.15 0.60 -12.74
CA VAL A 44 2.92 1.82 -11.94
C VAL A 44 1.60 2.50 -12.35
N LEU A 45 1.38 2.69 -13.65
CA LEU A 45 0.14 3.28 -14.17
C LEU A 45 -1.10 2.43 -13.85
N THR A 46 -0.95 1.11 -13.85
CA THR A 46 -2.03 0.18 -13.48
C THR A 46 -2.39 0.36 -12.00
N ILE A 47 -1.41 0.46 -11.12
CA ILE A 47 -1.63 0.72 -9.69
C ILE A 47 -2.36 2.06 -9.51
N ASP A 48 -1.95 3.12 -10.21
CA ASP A 48 -2.64 4.42 -10.16
C ASP A 48 -4.09 4.36 -10.64
N SER A 49 -4.36 3.56 -11.67
CA SER A 49 -5.72 3.34 -12.14
C SER A 49 -6.56 2.60 -11.10
N LEU A 50 -5.99 1.59 -10.44
CA LEU A 50 -6.68 0.80 -9.41
C LEU A 50 -6.97 1.63 -8.16
N LEU A 51 -6.01 2.44 -7.71
CA LEU A 51 -6.21 3.38 -6.60
C LEU A 51 -7.32 4.38 -6.91
N ARG A 52 -7.35 4.94 -8.13
CA ARG A 52 -8.42 5.85 -8.56
C ARG A 52 -9.79 5.17 -8.68
N ALA A 53 -9.82 3.90 -9.08
CA ALA A 53 -11.03 3.09 -9.14
C ALA A 53 -11.51 2.63 -7.75
N GLY A 54 -10.72 2.84 -6.69
CA GLY A 54 -11.03 2.35 -5.35
C GLY A 54 -10.82 0.84 -5.18
N ASP A 55 -10.12 0.17 -6.10
CA ASP A 55 -9.77 -1.25 -6.01
C ASP A 55 -8.43 -1.40 -5.26
N PHE A 56 -8.49 -1.13 -3.95
CA PHE A 56 -7.33 -1.08 -3.07
C PHE A 56 -6.64 -2.44 -2.93
N VAL A 57 -7.40 -3.53 -2.94
CA VAL A 57 -6.87 -4.91 -2.80
C VAL A 57 -6.02 -5.27 -4.01
N ARG A 58 -6.49 -4.98 -5.23
CA ARG A 58 -5.66 -5.22 -6.40
C ARG A 58 -4.48 -4.25 -6.45
N ALA A 59 -4.67 -2.98 -6.12
CA ALA A 59 -3.58 -2.00 -6.09
C ALA A 59 -2.43 -2.46 -5.18
N GLU A 60 -2.73 -2.88 -3.96
CA GLU A 60 -1.76 -3.40 -2.99
C GLU A 60 -1.05 -4.64 -3.55
N LYS A 61 -1.81 -5.61 -4.08
CA LYS A 61 -1.25 -6.83 -4.65
C LYS A 61 -0.27 -6.54 -5.78
N TYR A 62 -0.63 -5.64 -6.71
CA TYR A 62 0.26 -5.26 -7.81
C TYR A 62 1.51 -4.54 -7.31
N ALA A 63 1.37 -3.66 -6.33
CA ALA A 63 2.49 -2.95 -5.71
C ALA A 63 3.47 -3.91 -5.00
N ARG A 64 2.98 -4.87 -4.22
CA ARG A 64 3.82 -5.90 -3.57
C ARG A 64 4.53 -6.81 -4.56
N LEU A 65 3.83 -7.21 -5.62
CA LEU A 65 4.42 -7.99 -6.69
C LEU A 65 5.52 -7.20 -7.41
N PHE A 66 5.34 -5.89 -7.58
CA PHE A 66 6.36 -5.01 -8.14
C PHE A 66 7.60 -4.94 -7.24
N GLU A 67 7.44 -4.66 -5.94
CA GLU A 67 8.56 -4.61 -4.98
C GLU A 67 9.37 -5.91 -4.96
N LYS A 68 8.68 -7.06 -5.02
CA LYS A 68 9.31 -8.38 -5.03
C LYS A 68 10.08 -8.65 -6.32
N ARG A 69 9.55 -8.20 -7.47
CA ARG A 69 10.10 -8.54 -8.80
C ARG A 69 11.17 -7.55 -9.25
N TYR A 70 11.04 -6.28 -8.89
CA TYR A 70 11.91 -5.20 -9.35
C TYR A 70 12.43 -4.35 -8.17
N PRO A 71 13.19 -4.93 -7.22
CA PRO A 71 13.61 -4.24 -6.00
C PRO A 71 14.56 -3.05 -6.25
N LEU A 72 15.25 -3.04 -7.40
CA LEU A 72 16.18 -1.99 -7.82
C LEU A 72 15.61 -1.11 -8.95
N SER A 73 14.31 -1.20 -9.20
CA SER A 73 13.65 -0.40 -10.24
C SER A 73 13.82 1.11 -9.98
N PRO A 74 13.97 1.93 -11.03
CA PRO A 74 13.88 3.38 -10.90
C PRO A 74 12.50 3.86 -10.42
N TYR A 75 11.48 2.99 -10.40
CA TYR A 75 10.14 3.26 -9.86
C TYR A 75 9.92 2.66 -8.46
N ALA A 76 10.98 2.19 -7.78
CA ALA A 76 10.84 1.56 -6.48
C ALA A 76 10.35 2.55 -5.40
N ASP A 77 10.69 3.83 -5.50
CA ASP A 77 10.19 4.89 -4.63
C ASP A 77 8.74 5.25 -5.00
N ASP A 78 8.39 5.32 -6.29
CA ASP A 78 7.01 5.46 -6.77
C ASP A 78 6.06 4.44 -6.13
N ILE A 79 6.47 3.18 -6.07
CA ILE A 79 5.66 2.10 -5.48
C ILE A 79 5.62 2.18 -3.95
N ALA A 80 6.77 2.42 -3.31
CA ALA A 80 6.82 2.55 -1.85
C ALA A 80 5.95 3.71 -1.35
N PHE A 81 5.93 4.84 -2.07
CA PHE A 81 5.06 5.97 -1.76
C PHE A 81 3.59 5.59 -1.88
N ARG A 82 3.19 4.87 -2.93
CA ARG A 82 1.80 4.41 -3.14
C ARG A 82 1.33 3.43 -2.07
N LEU A 83 2.21 2.53 -1.63
CA LEU A 83 1.93 1.64 -0.51
C LEU A 83 1.74 2.41 0.80
N ALA A 84 2.56 3.42 1.08
CA ALA A 84 2.35 4.29 2.23
C ALA A 84 1.03 5.08 2.11
N TYR A 85 0.73 5.60 0.92
CA TYR A 85 -0.47 6.36 0.63
C TYR A 85 -1.76 5.53 0.74
N LEU A 86 -1.69 4.22 0.44
CA LEU A 86 -2.81 3.28 0.61
C LEU A 86 -3.38 3.33 2.02
N HIS A 87 -2.51 3.48 3.03
CA HIS A 87 -2.90 3.46 4.44
C HIS A 87 -3.58 4.75 4.91
N VAL A 88 -3.45 5.88 4.20
CA VAL A 88 -4.13 7.15 4.57
C VAL A 88 -5.48 7.35 3.89
N ILE A 89 -5.84 6.53 2.90
CA ILE A 89 -7.11 6.69 2.17
C ILE A 89 -8.26 6.20 3.05
N ALA A 90 -8.93 7.14 3.72
CA ALA A 90 -10.05 6.90 4.64
C ALA A 90 -11.38 6.63 3.92
N LEU A 91 -11.39 5.69 2.97
CA LEU A 91 -12.60 5.25 2.28
C LEU A 91 -13.14 3.96 2.90
N LYS A 92 -14.47 3.84 3.00
CA LYS A 92 -15.15 2.72 3.66
C LYS A 92 -14.77 1.34 3.10
N ASN A 93 -14.45 1.28 1.80
CA ASN A 93 -14.06 0.06 1.09
C ASN A 93 -12.54 -0.18 1.06
N ASN A 94 -11.73 0.64 1.74
CA ASN A 94 -10.29 0.42 1.85
C ASN A 94 -9.97 -0.42 3.10
N PRO A 95 -9.62 -1.70 2.95
CA PRO A 95 -9.32 -2.56 4.09
C PRO A 95 -7.93 -2.28 4.69
N PHE A 96 -7.09 -1.48 4.02
CA PHE A 96 -5.74 -1.18 4.46
C PHE A 96 -5.62 0.17 5.17
N TYR A 97 -6.72 0.89 5.33
CA TYR A 97 -6.72 2.18 6.01
C TYR A 97 -6.30 2.01 7.48
N ASP A 98 -5.13 2.55 7.82
CA ASP A 98 -4.55 2.52 9.15
C ASP A 98 -3.51 3.64 9.26
N TYR A 99 -3.79 4.68 10.05
CA TYR A 99 -2.88 5.81 10.20
C TYR A 99 -1.55 5.47 10.87
N GLU A 100 -1.51 4.45 11.72
CA GLU A 100 -0.28 4.04 12.39
C GLU A 100 0.64 3.30 11.42
N GLU A 101 0.07 2.43 10.58
CA GLU A 101 0.82 1.83 9.48
C GLU A 101 1.24 2.85 8.42
N ALA A 102 0.39 3.83 8.12
CA ALA A 102 0.77 4.95 7.25
C ALA A 102 2.00 5.70 7.78
N ARG A 103 2.01 6.04 9.08
CA ARG A 103 3.14 6.72 9.73
C ARG A 103 4.42 5.91 9.59
N LYS A 104 4.40 4.64 9.96
CA LYS A 104 5.57 3.73 9.83
C LYS A 104 6.05 3.63 8.39
N ALA A 105 5.13 3.54 7.43
CA ALA A 105 5.45 3.44 6.01
C ALA A 105 6.12 4.71 5.49
N PHE A 106 5.63 5.91 5.85
CA PHE A 106 6.26 7.18 5.47
C PHE A 106 7.61 7.41 6.15
N GLU A 107 7.76 7.04 7.42
CA GLU A 107 9.06 7.08 8.12
C GLU A 107 10.08 6.17 7.42
N LYS A 108 9.71 4.92 7.14
CA LYS A 108 10.55 3.97 6.41
C LYS A 108 10.87 4.46 5.00
N PHE A 109 9.92 5.11 4.34
CA PHE A 109 10.14 5.71 3.02
C PHE A 109 11.25 6.74 3.05
N LEU A 110 11.21 7.68 4.00
CA LEU A 110 12.21 8.75 4.11
C LEU A 110 13.61 8.24 4.47
N ILE A 111 13.69 7.13 5.22
CA ILE A 111 14.96 6.46 5.48
C ILE A 111 15.50 5.80 4.21
N LYS A 112 14.65 5.14 3.43
CA LYS A 112 15.07 4.37 2.26
C LYS A 112 15.31 5.22 1.02
N TYR A 113 14.55 6.30 0.83
CA TYR A 113 14.56 7.16 -0.36
C TYR A 113 14.59 8.65 0.02
N PRO A 114 15.64 9.12 0.72
CA PRO A 114 15.71 10.49 1.23
C PRO A 114 15.70 11.56 0.13
N GLU A 115 16.23 11.24 -1.06
CA GLU A 115 16.32 12.15 -2.21
C GLU A 115 15.14 11.99 -3.19
N SER A 116 14.15 11.14 -2.89
CA SER A 116 12.99 10.97 -3.76
C SER A 116 12.20 12.26 -3.91
N ARG A 117 11.61 12.47 -5.09
CA ARG A 117 10.63 13.55 -5.34
C ARG A 117 9.44 13.54 -4.36
N TYR A 118 9.18 12.40 -3.72
CA TYR A 118 8.10 12.25 -2.74
C TYR A 118 8.52 12.61 -1.31
N ALA A 119 9.80 12.88 -1.03
CA ALA A 119 10.27 13.15 0.33
C ALA A 119 9.52 14.32 1.00
N LEU A 120 9.27 15.41 0.28
CA LEU A 120 8.48 16.54 0.80
C LEU A 120 7.03 16.12 1.09
N ALA A 121 6.42 15.34 0.20
CA ALA A 121 5.06 14.85 0.40
C ALA A 121 4.95 13.93 1.63
N CYS A 122 5.91 13.01 1.82
CA CYS A 122 5.98 12.13 2.98
C CYS A 122 6.14 12.93 4.28
N ASN A 123 7.02 13.94 4.31
CA ASN A 123 7.16 14.83 5.45
C ASN A 123 5.87 15.57 5.79
N ASN A 124 5.12 16.03 4.77
CA ASN A 124 3.83 16.68 4.98
C ASN A 124 2.80 15.70 5.53
N TRP A 125 2.74 14.47 5.01
CA TRP A 125 1.87 13.42 5.55
C TRP A 125 2.20 13.10 7.01
N LEU A 126 3.49 12.98 7.36
CA LEU A 126 3.90 12.75 8.75
C LEU A 126 3.45 13.88 9.68
N LYS A 127 3.58 15.15 9.27
CA LYS A 127 3.05 16.29 10.03
C LYS A 127 1.55 16.16 10.28
N VAL A 128 0.78 15.82 9.24
CA VAL A 128 -0.67 15.61 9.37
C VAL A 128 -0.97 14.46 10.32
N LEU A 129 -0.31 13.32 10.18
CA LEU A 129 -0.51 12.15 11.02
C LEU A 129 -0.20 12.43 12.49
N TYR A 130 0.93 13.09 12.79
CA TYR A 130 1.26 13.48 14.16
C TYR A 130 0.25 14.44 14.78
N LEU A 131 -0.27 15.39 14.00
CA LEU A 131 -1.34 16.29 14.45
C LEU A 131 -2.63 15.51 14.72
N SER A 132 -3.03 14.59 13.83
CA SER A 132 -4.20 13.74 14.02
C SER A 132 -4.11 12.92 15.31
N PHE A 133 -2.98 12.25 15.57
CA PHE A 133 -2.80 11.47 16.80
C PHE A 133 -2.83 12.33 18.07
N ARG A 134 -2.23 13.53 18.01
CA ARG A 134 -2.29 14.48 19.14
C ARG A 134 -3.73 14.90 19.42
N LEU A 135 -4.50 15.20 18.37
CA LEU A 135 -5.90 15.60 18.49
C LEU A 135 -6.77 14.47 19.02
N GLU A 136 -6.59 13.24 18.53
CA GLU A 136 -7.30 12.06 19.03
C GLU A 136 -7.07 11.83 20.52
N LYS A 137 -5.80 11.92 20.96
CA LYS A 137 -5.47 11.86 22.38
C LYS A 137 -6.19 12.94 23.19
N ARG A 138 -6.21 14.18 22.69
CA ARG A 138 -6.88 15.30 23.37
C ARG A 138 -8.39 15.13 23.44
N ILE A 139 -9.02 14.63 22.38
CA ILE A 139 -10.45 14.31 22.36
C ILE A 139 -10.76 13.26 23.44
N ASN A 140 -9.98 12.19 23.50
CA ASN A 140 -10.16 11.13 24.51
C ASN A 140 -10.01 11.64 25.95
N GLU A 141 -9.07 12.56 26.19
CA GLU A 141 -8.92 13.23 27.49
C GLU A 141 -10.13 14.08 27.84
N LEU A 142 -10.57 14.93 26.91
CA LEU A 142 -11.72 15.82 27.09
C LEU A 142 -13.02 15.04 27.29
N GLU A 143 -13.19 13.90 26.63
CA GLU A 143 -14.34 13.02 26.86
C GLU A 143 -14.34 12.41 28.27
N LYS A 144 -13.18 12.00 28.78
CA LYS A 144 -13.05 11.50 30.16
C LYS A 144 -13.40 12.59 31.17
N GLU A 145 -12.91 13.81 30.94
CA GLU A 145 -13.21 14.97 31.77
C GLU A 145 -14.70 15.31 31.75
N ASN A 146 -15.31 15.36 30.56
CA ASN A 146 -16.75 15.59 30.41
C ASN A 146 -17.59 14.54 31.14
N ARG A 147 -17.22 13.24 31.06
CA ARG A 147 -17.90 12.18 31.81
C ARG A 147 -17.79 12.38 33.32
N ARG A 148 -16.64 12.82 33.82
CA ARG A 148 -16.43 13.11 35.24
C ARG A 148 -17.28 14.30 35.70
N LEU A 149 -17.27 15.39 34.94
CA LEU A 149 -18.04 16.59 35.28
C LEU A 149 -19.53 16.33 35.28
N ARG A 150 -20.04 15.52 34.33
CA ARG A 150 -21.45 15.11 34.31
C ARG A 150 -21.87 14.40 35.59
N LYS A 151 -21.07 13.44 36.07
CA LYS A 151 -21.33 12.75 37.35
C LYS A 151 -21.35 13.71 38.54
N GLN A 152 -20.42 14.66 38.59
CA GLN A 152 -20.40 15.66 39.67
C GLN A 152 -21.62 16.57 39.65
N ILE A 153 -22.12 16.92 38.46
CA ILE A 153 -23.35 17.69 38.30
C ILE A 153 -24.55 16.88 38.79
N GLU A 154 -24.65 15.60 38.42
CA GLU A 154 -25.71 14.68 38.89
C GLU A 154 -25.70 14.55 40.42
N GLU A 155 -24.54 14.27 41.04
CA GLU A 155 -24.39 14.18 42.50
C GLU A 155 -24.78 15.49 43.21
N LYS A 156 -24.42 16.64 42.65
CA LYS A 156 -24.81 17.94 43.21
C LYS A 156 -26.31 18.19 43.05
N ALA A 157 -26.91 17.79 41.94
CA ALA A 157 -28.34 17.91 41.71
C ALA A 157 -29.14 17.05 42.70
N GLU A 158 -28.70 15.82 42.96
CA GLU A 158 -29.32 14.94 43.97
C GLU A 158 -29.27 15.56 45.38
N LYS A 159 -28.12 16.12 45.78
CA LYS A 159 -27.99 16.83 47.06
C LYS A 159 -28.92 18.03 47.16
N ILE A 160 -29.07 18.80 46.07
CA ILE A 160 -30.01 19.93 46.04
C ILE A 160 -31.44 19.44 46.28
N ILE A 161 -31.86 18.36 45.62
CA ILE A 161 -33.18 17.76 45.80
C ILE A 161 -33.37 17.29 47.24
N GLN A 162 -32.38 16.60 47.82
CA GLN A 162 -32.42 16.16 49.22
C GLN A 162 -32.58 17.35 50.18
N LEU A 163 -31.80 18.40 49.99
CA LEU A 163 -31.88 19.61 50.82
C LEU A 163 -33.25 20.29 50.68
N GLN A 164 -33.80 20.40 49.47
CA GLN A 164 -35.14 20.94 49.25
C GLN A 164 -36.22 20.16 50.02
N ASN A 165 -36.16 18.83 49.99
CA ASN A 165 -37.09 17.98 50.74
C ASN A 165 -36.95 18.20 52.26
N THR A 166 -35.72 18.25 52.77
CA THR A 166 -35.49 18.51 54.21
C THR A 166 -36.02 19.87 54.66
N LEU A 167 -35.84 20.91 53.84
CA LEU A 167 -36.38 22.24 54.12
C LEU A 167 -37.91 22.21 54.15
N GLN A 168 -38.53 21.52 53.20
CA GLN A 168 -39.99 21.38 53.16
C GLN A 168 -40.54 20.67 54.41
N ASP A 169 -39.85 19.65 54.91
CA ASP A 169 -40.27 18.93 56.12
C ASP A 169 -40.09 19.79 57.38
N ILE A 170 -39.02 20.57 57.48
CA ILE A 170 -38.84 21.55 58.56
C ILE A 170 -39.95 22.60 58.53
N GLU A 171 -40.30 23.13 57.36
CA GLU A 171 -41.40 24.10 57.21
C GLU A 171 -42.74 23.55 57.68
N LYS A 172 -43.03 22.26 57.41
CA LYS A 172 -44.25 21.60 57.90
C LYS A 172 -44.28 21.48 59.42
N VAL A 173 -43.12 21.26 60.06
CA VAL A 173 -43.01 21.17 61.52
C VAL A 173 -43.21 22.54 62.16
N ILE A 174 -42.62 23.61 61.60
CA ILE A 174 -42.73 24.98 62.15
C ILE A 174 -44.17 25.52 62.07
N LYS A 175 -44.95 25.12 61.05
CA LYS A 175 -46.32 25.58 60.84
C LYS A 175 -47.39 24.86 61.70
N ARG A 176 -47.00 23.87 62.51
CA ARG A 176 -47.88 23.16 63.45
C ARG A 176 -47.78 23.79 64.83
#